data_AF-A0A0R1TQU7-F1
#
_entry.id   AF-A0A0R1TQU7-F1
#
_cell.length_a   1.000
_cell.length_b   1.000
_cell.length_c   1.000
_cell.angle_alpha   90.00
_cell.angle_beta   90.00
_cell.angle_gamma   90.00
#
_symmetry.space_group_name_H-M   'P 1'
#
loop_
_entity.id
_entity.type
_entity.pdbx_description
1 polymer ?
#
loop_
_entity_poly.entity_id
_entity_poly.type
_entity_poly.pdbx_seq_one_letter_code
_entity_poly.pdbx_strand_id
1 'polypeptide(L)'
;MNGKEEQILRSKTKIINAMFELLKTNTFDELTLNEILDEATVSRRTFYRYFTNKQDILNYYYNDFIAKYRLLEKTILKQRSLSGVILVTLNYFYQNQPELALLIKNQKFHLLLENSIR
;
A
#
# COMPACT_ATOMS: atom_id res chain seq x y z
N MET A 1 20.84 -7.36 -3.31
CA MET A 1 19.78 -7.22 -4.31
C MET A 1 20.43 -7.20 -5.68
N ASN A 2 19.91 -7.96 -6.65
CA ASN A 2 20.39 -7.87 -8.03
C ASN A 2 19.60 -6.78 -8.80
N GLY A 3 20.14 -6.27 -9.90
CA GLY A 3 19.50 -5.18 -10.66
C GLY A 3 18.10 -5.50 -11.21
N LYS A 4 17.77 -6.79 -11.38
CA LYS A 4 16.43 -7.23 -11.82
C LYS A 4 15.41 -7.07 -10.69
N GLU A 5 15.75 -7.43 -9.46
CA GLU A 5 14.88 -7.24 -8.28
C GLU A 5 14.56 -5.76 -8.03
N GLU A 6 15.56 -4.89 -8.17
CA GLU A 6 15.37 -3.44 -8.04
C GLU A 6 14.43 -2.88 -9.09
N GLN A 7 14.56 -3.32 -10.35
CA GLN A 7 13.66 -2.90 -11.42
C GLN A 7 12.21 -3.36 -11.17
N ILE A 8 12.04 -4.55 -10.61
CA ILE A 8 10.73 -5.08 -10.20
C ILE A 8 10.11 -4.18 -9.15
N LEU A 9 10.85 -3.90 -8.07
CA LEU A 9 10.37 -3.07 -6.98
C LEU A 9 10.00 -1.67 -7.45
N ARG A 10 10.87 -1.03 -8.25
CA ARG A 10 10.60 0.30 -8.84
C ARG A 10 9.31 0.32 -9.66
N SER A 11 9.05 -0.72 -10.45
CA SER A 11 7.83 -0.80 -11.26
C SER A 11 6.59 -0.92 -10.38
N LYS A 12 6.63 -1.75 -9.33
CA LYS A 12 5.53 -1.88 -8.37
C LYS A 12 5.25 -0.57 -7.64
N THR A 13 6.30 0.11 -7.16
CA THR A 13 6.16 1.42 -6.49
C THR A 13 5.53 2.46 -7.40
N LYS A 14 5.95 2.54 -8.67
CA LYS A 14 5.33 3.47 -9.64
C LYS A 14 3.83 3.23 -9.79
N ILE A 15 3.43 1.97 -9.95
CA ILE A 15 2.02 1.58 -10.12
C ILE A 15 1.19 1.94 -8.88
N ILE A 16 1.70 1.68 -7.67
CA ILE A 16 1.00 1.99 -6.42
C ILE A 16 0.85 3.50 -6.24
N ASN A 17 1.91 4.26 -6.48
CA ASN A 17 1.88 5.71 -6.36
C ASN A 17 0.90 6.33 -7.34
N ALA A 18 0.91 5.87 -8.61
CA ALA A 18 -0.05 6.30 -9.61
C ALA A 18 -1.50 6.03 -9.21
N MET A 19 -1.77 4.84 -8.66
CA MET A 19 -3.10 4.51 -8.12
C MET A 19 -3.50 5.50 -7.02
N PHE A 20 -2.65 5.77 -6.02
CA PHE A 20 -2.98 6.72 -4.95
C PHE A 20 -3.13 8.16 -5.43
N GLU A 21 -2.34 8.60 -6.42
CA GLU A 21 -2.54 9.91 -7.03
C GLU A 21 -3.91 10.03 -7.69
N LEU A 22 -4.30 9.03 -8.49
CA LEU A 22 -5.61 9.03 -9.14
C LEU A 22 -6.76 8.94 -8.13
N LEU A 23 -6.59 8.29 -6.98
CA LEU A 23 -7.59 8.23 -5.91
C LEU A 23 -7.85 9.58 -5.22
N LYS A 24 -6.98 10.58 -5.39
CA LYS A 24 -7.23 11.93 -4.87
C LYS A 24 -8.47 12.54 -5.52
N THR A 25 -8.64 12.33 -6.82
CA THR A 25 -9.73 12.90 -7.63
C THR A 25 -10.78 11.90 -8.08
N ASN A 26 -10.50 10.60 -8.06
CA ASN A 26 -11.41 9.53 -8.52
C ASN A 26 -11.79 8.56 -7.40
N THR A 27 -12.80 7.72 -7.65
CA THR A 27 -13.08 6.55 -6.79
C THR A 27 -12.35 5.31 -7.30
N PHE A 28 -12.01 4.38 -6.41
CA PHE A 28 -11.32 3.14 -6.76
C PHE A 28 -12.17 2.27 -7.70
N ASP A 29 -13.49 2.27 -7.53
CA ASP A 29 -14.38 1.42 -8.31
C ASP A 29 -14.49 1.91 -9.76
N GLU A 30 -14.51 3.23 -9.98
CA GLU A 30 -14.49 3.86 -11.32
C GLU A 30 -13.13 3.81 -12.00
N LEU A 31 -12.04 3.83 -11.22
CA LEU A 31 -10.68 3.84 -11.74
C LEU A 31 -10.39 2.60 -12.59
N THR A 32 -9.95 2.81 -13.83
CA THR A 32 -9.57 1.73 -14.75
C THR A 32 -8.11 1.35 -14.59
N LEU A 33 -7.77 0.11 -14.97
CA LEU A 33 -6.38 -0.32 -15.01
C LEU A 33 -5.55 0.55 -15.98
N ASN A 34 -6.13 0.99 -17.09
CA ASN A 34 -5.40 1.80 -18.07
C ASN A 34 -4.97 3.14 -17.50
N GLU A 35 -5.87 3.85 -16.82
CA GLU A 35 -5.54 5.15 -16.21
C GLU A 35 -4.38 5.03 -15.22
N ILE A 36 -4.36 3.96 -14.40
CA ILE A 36 -3.26 3.67 -13.48
C ILE A 36 -1.95 3.45 -14.24
N LEU A 37 -1.98 2.68 -15.33
CA LEU A 37 -0.79 2.33 -16.10
C LEU A 37 -0.22 3.51 -16.89
N ASP A 38 -1.10 4.35 -17.42
CA ASP A 38 -0.74 5.56 -18.14
C ASP A 38 -0.08 6.56 -17.17
N GLU A 39 -0.68 6.81 -16.02
CA GLU A 39 -0.10 7.64 -14.95
C GLU A 39 1.23 7.08 -14.43
N ALA A 40 1.32 5.75 -14.26
CA ALA A 40 2.54 5.11 -13.81
C ALA A 40 3.67 5.12 -14.86
N THR A 41 3.37 5.42 -16.13
CA THR A 41 4.26 5.24 -17.29
C THR A 41 4.75 3.79 -17.44
N VAL A 42 3.84 2.82 -17.25
CA VAL A 42 4.17 1.38 -17.26
C VAL A 42 3.32 0.63 -18.28
N SER A 43 3.96 -0.11 -19.20
CA SER A 43 3.23 -0.92 -20.17
C SER A 43 2.40 -2.04 -19.51
N ARG A 44 1.27 -2.41 -20.15
CA ARG A 44 0.47 -3.59 -19.76
C ARG A 44 1.30 -4.87 -19.65
N ARG A 45 2.26 -5.09 -20.56
CA ARG A 45 3.17 -6.25 -20.50
C ARG A 45 3.99 -6.25 -19.21
N THR A 46 4.48 -5.09 -18.79
CA THR A 46 5.22 -4.94 -17.53
C THR A 46 4.31 -5.14 -16.33
N PHE A 47 3.08 -4.61 -16.37
CA PHE A 47 2.08 -4.79 -15.31
C PHE A 47 1.77 -6.27 -15.07
N TYR A 48 1.43 -7.01 -16.12
CA TYR A 48 1.06 -8.42 -16.03
C TYR A 48 2.19 -9.35 -15.56
N ARG A 49 3.42 -8.85 -15.48
CA ARG A 49 4.54 -9.56 -14.84
C ARG A 49 4.41 -9.59 -13.31
N TYR A 50 3.62 -8.69 -12.72
CA TYR A 50 3.58 -8.44 -11.28
C TYR A 50 2.19 -8.50 -10.65
N PHE A 51 1.17 -8.14 -11.43
CA PHE A 51 -0.20 -8.00 -10.99
C PHE A 51 -1.13 -8.58 -12.05
N THR A 52 -2.27 -9.12 -11.64
CA THR A 52 -3.28 -9.66 -12.56
C THR A 52 -4.42 -8.65 -12.78
N ASN A 53 -4.75 -7.86 -11.77
CA ASN A 53 -5.84 -6.88 -11.81
C ASN A 53 -5.55 -5.67 -10.91
N LYS A 54 -6.45 -4.66 -10.91
CA LYS A 54 -6.28 -3.45 -10.07
C LYS A 54 -6.35 -3.75 -8.57
N GLN A 55 -7.07 -4.79 -8.16
CA GLN A 55 -7.16 -5.20 -6.75
C GLN A 55 -5.83 -5.75 -6.22
N ASP A 56 -5.03 -6.41 -7.07
CA ASP A 56 -3.70 -6.89 -6.67
C ASP A 56 -2.74 -5.76 -6.31
N ILE A 57 -2.94 -4.57 -6.88
CA ILE A 57 -2.16 -3.36 -6.53
C ILE A 57 -2.45 -2.96 -5.08
N LEU A 58 -3.73 -2.90 -4.70
CA LEU A 58 -4.16 -2.62 -3.32
C LEU A 58 -3.67 -3.71 -2.36
N ASN A 59 -3.84 -4.99 -2.71
CA ASN A 59 -3.38 -6.09 -1.89
C ASN A 59 -1.88 -6.03 -1.62
N TYR A 60 -1.10 -5.68 -2.65
CA TYR A 60 0.34 -5.50 -2.48
C TYR A 60 0.66 -4.31 -1.56
N TYR A 61 -0.05 -3.19 -1.68
CA TYR A 61 0.09 -2.08 -0.73
C TYR A 61 -0.23 -2.51 0.71
N TYR A 62 -1.31 -3.24 0.95
CA TYR A 62 -1.66 -3.72 2.30
C TYR A 62 -0.58 -4.63 2.87
N ASN A 63 -0.09 -5.57 2.07
CA ASN A 63 0.98 -6.47 2.49
C ASN A 63 2.26 -5.71 2.83
N ASP A 64 2.63 -4.70 2.03
CA ASP A 64 3.78 -3.84 2.31
C ASP A 64 3.57 -2.99 3.57
N PHE A 65 2.39 -2.41 3.76
CA PHE A 65 2.02 -1.64 4.94
C PHE A 65 2.11 -2.50 6.21
N ILE A 66 1.57 -3.72 6.19
CA ILE A 66 1.61 -4.64 7.33
C ILE A 66 3.04 -5.15 7.55
N ALA A 67 3.78 -5.48 6.49
CA ALA A 67 5.17 -5.90 6.61
C ALA A 67 6.04 -4.82 7.28
N LYS A 68 5.89 -3.56 6.86
CA LYS A 68 6.58 -2.42 7.48
C LYS A 68 6.14 -2.18 8.92
N TYR A 69 4.86 -2.34 9.22
CA TYR A 69 4.37 -2.28 10.61
C TYR A 69 5.00 -3.38 11.48
N ARG A 70 5.11 -4.62 10.96
CA ARG A 70 5.75 -5.75 11.66
C ARG A 70 7.22 -5.47 11.98
N LEU A 71 7.93 -4.65 11.19
CA LEU A 71 9.30 -4.22 11.52
C LEU A 71 9.38 -3.39 12.81
N LEU A 72 8.26 -2.83 13.28
CA LEU A 72 8.16 -2.10 14.55
C LEU A 72 8.01 -3.02 15.76
N GLU A 73 7.94 -4.34 15.58
CA GLU A 73 7.76 -5.33 16.66
C GLU A 73 8.73 -5.09 17.83
N LYS A 74 10.03 -4.92 17.54
CA LYS A 74 11.03 -4.64 18.59
C LYS A 74 10.78 -3.32 19.33
N THR A 75 10.25 -2.31 18.66
CA THR A 75 9.90 -1.01 19.26
C THR A 75 8.66 -1.15 20.14
N ILE A 76 7.68 -1.94 19.69
CA ILE A 76 6.44 -2.24 20.40
C ILE A 76 6.74 -3.06 21.66
N LEU A 77 7.52 -4.14 21.55
CA LEU A 77 7.85 -5.03 22.67
C LEU A 77 8.72 -4.37 23.76
N LYS A 78 9.35 -3.23 23.46
CA LYS A 78 10.08 -2.41 24.45
C LYS A 78 9.17 -1.53 25.30
N GLN A 79 7.93 -1.32 24.89
CA GLN A 79 7.01 -0.47 25.63
C GLN A 79 6.58 -1.14 26.93
N ARG A 80 6.62 -0.39 28.03
CA ARG A 80 6.23 -0.87 29.37
C ARG A 80 4.77 -0.56 29.72
N SER A 81 4.05 0.09 28.81
CA SER A 81 2.66 0.49 29.01
C SER A 81 1.86 0.31 27.73
N LEU A 82 0.54 0.11 27.88
CA LEU A 82 -0.39 0.10 26.76
C LEU A 82 -0.37 1.43 26.00
N SER A 83 -0.23 2.56 26.72
CA SER A 83 -0.13 3.89 26.08
C SER A 83 1.09 4.00 25.15
N GLY A 84 2.23 3.41 25.52
CA GLY A 84 3.42 3.38 24.67
C GLY A 84 3.21 2.53 23.42
N VAL A 85 2.58 1.35 23.56
CA VAL A 85 2.21 0.50 22.41
C VAL A 85 1.27 1.25 21.48
N ILE A 86 0.20 1.83 22.02
CA ILE A 86 -0.77 2.64 21.28
C ILE A 86 -0.07 3.78 20.56
N LEU A 87 0.84 4.50 21.21
CA LEU A 87 1.55 5.63 20.59
C LEU A 87 2.40 5.18 19.40
N VAL A 88 3.16 4.09 19.51
CA VAL A 88 3.95 3.54 18.40
C VAL A 88 3.05 3.15 17.24
N THR A 89 1.96 2.44 17.52
CA THR A 89 0.99 2.03 16.51
C THR A 89 0.33 3.24 15.84
N LEU A 90 -0.21 4.17 16.62
CA LEU A 90 -0.88 5.36 16.08
C LEU A 90 0.08 6.25 15.31
N ASN A 91 1.33 6.40 15.75
CA ASN A 91 2.32 7.18 15.01
C ASN A 91 2.59 6.57 13.63
N TYR A 92 2.69 5.24 13.52
CA TYR A 92 2.86 4.58 12.23
C TYR A 92 1.67 4.82 11.29
N PHE A 93 0.44 4.70 11.82
CA PHE A 93 -0.77 4.98 11.04
C PHE A 93 -0.84 6.45 10.64
N TYR A 94 -0.51 7.37 11.56
CA TYR A 94 -0.50 8.80 11.30
C TYR A 94 0.51 9.20 10.22
N GLN A 95 1.70 8.59 10.20
CA GLN A 95 2.70 8.83 9.15
C GLN A 95 2.22 8.42 7.76
N ASN A 96 1.33 7.43 7.66
CA ASN A 96 0.74 6.95 6.41
C ASN A 96 -0.70 7.49 6.20
N GLN A 97 -1.09 8.54 6.95
CA GLN A 97 -2.46 9.06 6.91
C GLN A 97 -2.95 9.48 5.52
N PRO A 98 -2.14 10.00 4.57
CA PRO A 98 -2.67 10.41 3.27
C PRO A 98 -3.29 9.23 2.51
N GLU A 99 -2.56 8.12 2.41
CA GLU A 99 -3.02 6.90 1.77
C GLU A 99 -4.18 6.27 2.55
N LEU A 100 -4.09 6.21 3.88
CA LEU A 100 -5.18 5.66 4.71
C LEU A 100 -6.47 6.47 4.56
N ALA A 101 -6.40 7.80 4.46
CA ALA A 101 -7.56 8.65 4.22
C ALA A 101 -8.22 8.35 2.86
N LEU A 102 -7.41 8.12 1.81
CA LEU A 102 -7.91 7.71 0.50
C LEU A 102 -8.58 6.33 0.55
N LEU A 103 -8.04 5.39 1.33
CA LEU A 103 -8.65 4.08 1.52
C LEU A 103 -9.97 4.16 2.29
N ILE A 104 -10.08 5.04 3.29
CA ILE A 104 -11.33 5.30 4.01
C ILE A 104 -12.38 5.91 3.07
N LYS A 105 -12.01 6.96 2.32
CA LYS A 105 -12.87 7.60 1.30
C LYS A 105 -13.44 6.59 0.30
N ASN A 106 -12.65 5.57 -0.05
CA ASN A 106 -13.01 4.54 -1.01
C ASN A 106 -13.60 3.26 -0.37
N GLN A 107 -13.90 3.28 0.94
CA GLN A 107 -14.42 2.15 1.71
C GLN A 107 -13.53 0.89 1.63
N LYS A 108 -12.24 1.02 1.32
CA LYS A 108 -11.30 -0.10 1.19
C LYS A 108 -10.42 -0.31 2.43
N PHE A 109 -10.51 0.58 3.43
CA PHE A 109 -9.72 0.46 4.67
C PHE A 109 -9.88 -0.88 5.40
N HIS A 110 -11.08 -1.46 5.42
CA HIS A 110 -11.35 -2.74 6.10
C HIS A 110 -10.47 -3.90 5.60
N LEU A 111 -10.05 -3.86 4.33
CA LEU A 111 -9.19 -4.87 3.72
C LEU A 111 -7.78 -4.91 4.34
N LEU A 112 -7.37 -3.83 5.02
CA LEU A 112 -6.11 -3.79 5.77
C LEU A 112 -6.14 -4.77 6.95
N LEU A 113 -7.31 -4.97 7.57
CA LEU A 113 -7.49 -5.93 8.66
C LEU A 113 -7.48 -7.37 8.15
N GLU A 114 -8.07 -7.63 6.99
CA GLU A 114 -8.10 -8.96 6.37
C GLU A 114 -6.70 -9.48 6.02
N ASN A 115 -5.83 -8.58 5.55
CA ASN A 115 -4.42 -8.90 5.23
C ASN A 115 -3.52 -8.95 6.48
N SER A 116 -3.97 -8.45 7.63
CA SER A 116 -3.16 -8.46 8.87
C SER A 116 -3.08 -9.84 9.55
N ILE A 117 -4.07 -10.71 9.27
CA ILE A 117 -4.25 -12.03 9.89
C ILE A 117 -3.51 -13.14 9.10
N ARG A 118 -3.01 -12.84 7.90
CA ARG A 118 -2.21 -13.74 7.06
C ARG A 118 -0.71 -13.62 7.36
#